data_AF-A0A167FE77-F1
#
_entry.id   AF-A0A167FE77-F1
#
_cell.length_a   1.000
_cell.length_b   1.000
_cell.length_c   1.000
_cell.angle_alpha   90.00
_cell.angle_beta   90.00
_cell.angle_gamma   90.00
#
_symmetry.space_group_name_H-M   'P 1'
#
loop_
_entity.id
_entity.type
_entity.pdbx_description
1 polymer ?
#
loop_
_entity_poly.entity_id
_entity_poly.type
_entity_poly.pdbx_seq_one_letter_code
_entity_poly.pdbx_strand_id
1 'polypeptide(L)'
;MYLNGYKYIFIKIIAAIVSTIAFTLYGSWKTYTPLSERLYNVGYNSFSGLFAFNFVPFFFIFIILGVILSPMIDSIILSKFNIKGIKGILIIVLSYLFLGVISGIIISAFFFRLDGIINYISISIIGAMIFLFFQTLFQFLLFKLGSKQK
;
A
#
# COMPACT_ATOMS: atom_id res chain seq x y z
N MET A 1 -9.06 -19.20 -2.62
CA MET A 1 -9.82 -19.35 -3.89
C MET A 1 -8.93 -18.83 -5.00
N TYR A 2 -8.39 -19.70 -5.84
CA TYR A 2 -7.23 -19.33 -6.68
C TYR A 2 -7.67 -18.68 -7.98
N LEU A 3 -7.40 -17.37 -8.10
CA LEU A 3 -7.29 -16.69 -9.38
C LEU A 3 -6.07 -17.27 -10.12
N ASN A 4 -6.17 -17.41 -11.45
CA ASN A 4 -5.02 -17.72 -12.30
C ASN A 4 -3.83 -16.80 -11.97
N GLY A 5 -2.59 -17.32 -11.97
CA GLY A 5 -1.41 -16.59 -11.51
C GLY A 5 -1.22 -15.20 -12.12
N TYR A 6 -1.54 -15.03 -13.40
CA TYR A 6 -1.50 -13.72 -14.08
C TYR A 6 -2.59 -12.75 -13.57
N LYS A 7 -3.82 -13.23 -13.30
CA LYS A 7 -4.90 -12.41 -12.74
C LYS A 7 -4.56 -11.96 -11.32
N TYR A 8 -3.90 -12.83 -10.57
CA TYR A 8 -3.45 -12.52 -9.21
C TYR A 8 -2.43 -11.39 -9.17
N ILE A 9 -1.39 -11.48 -10.01
CA ILE A 9 -0.36 -10.44 -10.13
C ILE A 9 -0.98 -9.13 -10.66
N PHE A 10 -1.86 -9.22 -11.66
CA PHE A 10 -2.56 -8.05 -12.20
C PHE A 10 -3.33 -7.28 -11.13
N ILE A 11 -4.06 -7.98 -10.25
CA ILE A 11 -4.76 -7.33 -9.12
C ILE A 11 -3.78 -6.62 -8.20
N LYS A 12 -2.63 -7.22 -7.90
CA LYS A 12 -1.63 -6.60 -7.05
C LYS A 12 -1.05 -5.34 -7.67
N ILE A 13 -0.81 -5.35 -8.98
CA ILE A 13 -0.34 -4.16 -9.71
C ILE A 13 -1.38 -3.03 -9.60
N ILE A 14 -2.65 -3.31 -9.90
CA ILE A 14 -3.72 -2.31 -9.78
C ILE A 14 -3.87 -1.84 -8.33
N ALA A 15 -3.86 -2.76 -7.36
CA ALA A 15 -3.92 -2.43 -5.94
C ALA A 15 -2.77 -1.50 -5.56
N ALA A 16 -1.53 -1.79 -5.96
CA ALA A 16 -0.39 -0.94 -5.70
C ALA A 16 -0.57 0.46 -6.28
N ILE A 17 -0.97 0.59 -7.55
CA ILE A 17 -1.21 1.88 -8.20
C ILE A 17 -2.29 2.69 -7.46
N VAL A 18 -3.42 2.06 -7.16
CA VAL A 18 -4.54 2.74 -6.48
C VAL A 18 -4.17 3.13 -5.05
N SER A 19 -3.46 2.27 -4.33
CA SER A 19 -2.93 2.58 -3.01
C SER A 19 -1.95 3.75 -3.04
N THR A 20 -1.05 3.80 -4.04
CA THR A 20 -0.16 4.95 -4.24
C THR A 20 -0.96 6.23 -4.42
N ILE A 21 -1.95 6.23 -5.31
CA ILE A 21 -2.78 7.43 -5.57
C ILE A 21 -3.48 7.87 -4.29
N ALA A 22 -4.16 6.94 -3.60
CA ALA A 22 -4.88 7.24 -2.37
C ALA A 22 -3.96 7.81 -1.27
N PHE A 23 -2.80 7.19 -1.08
CA PHE A 23 -1.84 7.62 -0.07
C PHE A 23 -1.20 8.98 -0.41
N THR A 24 -0.90 9.20 -1.69
CA THR A 24 -0.35 10.47 -2.18
C THR A 24 -1.35 11.61 -2.03
N LEU A 25 -2.63 11.37 -2.36
CA LEU A 25 -3.71 12.35 -2.16
C LEU A 25 -3.81 12.74 -0.69
N TYR A 26 -3.83 11.76 0.22
CA TYR A 26 -3.89 12.01 1.65
C TYR A 26 -2.67 12.80 2.17
N GLY A 27 -1.45 12.38 1.80
CA GLY A 27 -0.22 13.06 2.22
C GLY A 27 -0.13 14.49 1.71
N SER A 28 -0.55 14.72 0.46
CA SER A 28 -0.56 16.04 -0.15
C SER A 28 -1.64 16.93 0.47
N TRP A 29 -2.81 16.37 0.78
CA TRP A 29 -3.88 17.11 1.47
C TRP A 29 -3.45 17.55 2.87
N LYS A 30 -2.80 16.66 3.63
CA LYS A 30 -2.33 16.95 4.99
C LYS A 30 -1.28 18.07 5.05
N THR A 31 -0.47 18.21 4.00
CA THR A 31 0.64 19.18 3.95
C THR A 31 0.28 20.45 3.17
N TYR A 32 -0.89 20.48 2.53
CA TYR A 32 -1.34 21.60 1.72
C TYR A 32 -1.93 22.72 2.58
N THR A 33 -1.47 23.94 2.37
CA THR A 33 -2.06 25.15 2.95
C THR A 33 -3.12 25.74 2.00
N PRO A 34 -4.40 25.81 2.42
CA PRO A 34 -5.47 26.45 1.65
C PRO A 34 -5.16 27.89 1.28
N LEU A 35 -5.63 28.35 0.12
CA LEU A 35 -5.38 29.71 -0.38
C LEU A 35 -5.80 30.80 0.63
N SER A 36 -6.90 30.57 1.35
CA SER A 36 -7.42 31.48 2.38
C SER A 36 -6.51 31.65 3.61
N GLU A 37 -5.61 30.71 3.85
CA GLU A 37 -4.72 30.68 5.02
C GLU A 37 -3.28 31.09 4.67
N ARG A 38 -3.03 31.47 3.41
CA ARG A 38 -1.68 31.80 2.95
C ARG A 38 -1.30 33.21 3.40
N LEU A 39 -0.14 33.30 4.03
CA LEU A 39 0.48 34.55 4.41
C LEU A 39 1.15 35.20 3.19
N TYR A 40 1.13 36.53 3.16
CA TYR A 40 1.86 37.32 2.19
C TYR A 40 3.37 37.06 2.33
N ASN A 41 4.10 36.95 1.21
CA ASN A 41 5.54 36.66 1.13
C ASN A 41 6.03 35.28 1.61
N VAL A 42 5.15 34.29 1.82
CA VAL A 42 5.57 32.91 2.08
C VAL A 42 5.38 32.06 0.81
N GLY A 43 6.41 31.30 0.43
CA GLY A 43 6.34 30.35 -0.68
C GLY A 43 5.53 29.11 -0.29
N TYR A 44 4.38 28.91 -0.94
CA TYR A 44 3.55 27.72 -0.75
C TYR A 44 3.54 26.85 -2.00
N ASN A 45 3.63 25.54 -1.81
CA ASN A 45 3.45 24.59 -2.91
C ASN A 45 1.95 24.48 -3.28
N SER A 46 1.68 24.28 -4.57
CA SER A 46 0.33 23.90 -5.02
C SER A 46 0.03 22.47 -4.59
N PHE A 47 -1.26 22.13 -4.44
CA PHE A 47 -1.68 20.76 -4.14
C PHE A 47 -1.18 19.77 -5.19
N SER A 48 -1.26 20.13 -6.47
CA SER A 48 -0.77 19.32 -7.58
C SER A 48 0.75 19.15 -7.55
N GLY A 49 1.50 20.19 -7.15
CA GLY A 49 2.95 20.12 -6.96
C GLY A 49 3.35 19.17 -5.85
N LEU A 50 2.67 19.25 -4.69
CA LEU A 50 2.85 18.30 -3.59
C LEU A 50 2.50 16.88 -4.00
N PHE A 51 1.41 16.69 -4.75
CA PHE A 51 1.03 15.39 -5.28
C PHE A 51 2.11 14.80 -6.17
N ALA A 52 2.58 15.56 -7.18
CA ALA A 52 3.60 15.08 -8.11
C ALA A 52 4.91 14.71 -7.40
N PHE A 53 5.34 15.53 -6.44
CA PHE A 53 6.55 15.28 -5.66
C PHE A 53 6.44 14.02 -4.79
N ASN A 54 5.29 13.82 -4.12
CA ASN A 54 5.07 12.68 -3.24
C ASN A 54 4.72 11.38 -4.00
N PHE A 55 4.19 11.48 -5.21
CA PHE A 55 3.70 10.32 -5.97
C PHE A 55 4.81 9.32 -6.26
N VAL A 56 5.94 9.80 -6.77
CA VAL A 56 7.07 8.94 -7.20
C VAL A 56 7.61 8.08 -6.05
N PRO A 57 8.01 8.64 -4.89
CA PRO A 57 8.52 7.80 -3.79
C PRO A 57 7.46 6.82 -3.27
N PHE A 58 6.20 7.24 -3.15
CA PHE A 58 5.13 6.34 -2.72
C PHE A 58 4.85 5.24 -3.75
N PHE A 59 4.95 5.53 -5.05
CA PHE A 59 4.82 4.54 -6.11
C PHE A 59 5.82 3.40 -5.93
N PHE A 60 7.10 3.73 -5.76
CA PHE A 60 8.13 2.71 -5.55
C PHE A 60 7.89 1.89 -4.27
N ILE A 61 7.48 2.54 -3.18
CA ILE A 61 7.14 1.84 -1.93
C ILE A 61 6.04 0.80 -2.15
N PHE A 62 4.94 1.20 -2.79
CA PHE A 62 3.81 0.31 -3.03
C PHE A 62 4.09 -0.78 -4.07
N ILE A 63 4.97 -0.53 -5.05
CA ILE A 63 5.41 -1.58 -5.98
C ILE A 63 6.27 -2.62 -5.25
N ILE A 64 7.27 -2.19 -4.48
CA ILE A 64 8.14 -3.11 -3.74
C ILE A 64 7.33 -3.91 -2.72
N LEU A 65 6.55 -3.22 -1.88
CA LEU A 65 5.73 -3.86 -0.85
C LEU A 65 4.63 -4.72 -1.47
N GLY A 66 3.85 -4.12 -2.36
CA GLY A 66 2.62 -4.68 -2.88
C GLY A 66 2.80 -5.67 -4.01
N VAL A 67 3.71 -5.44 -4.96
CA VAL A 67 3.88 -6.34 -6.12
C VAL A 67 4.98 -7.36 -5.89
N ILE A 68 6.09 -6.96 -5.26
CA ILE A 68 7.27 -7.84 -5.12
C ILE A 68 7.19 -8.69 -3.83
N LEU A 69 7.03 -8.05 -2.67
CA LEU A 69 7.11 -8.74 -1.39
C LEU A 69 5.81 -9.45 -0.99
N SER A 70 4.65 -8.84 -1.25
CA SER A 70 3.39 -9.40 -0.79
C SER A 70 3.06 -10.80 -1.39
N PRO A 71 3.35 -11.15 -2.66
CA PRO A 71 3.16 -12.53 -3.14
C PRO A 71 3.95 -13.57 -2.34
N MET A 72 5.16 -13.22 -1.88
CA MET A 72 5.97 -14.11 -1.05
C MET A 72 5.26 -14.37 0.29
N ILE A 73 4.76 -13.30 0.92
CA ILE A 73 3.98 -13.39 2.16
C ILE A 73 2.72 -14.22 1.95
N ASP A 74 1.95 -13.98 0.89
CA ASP A 74 0.73 -14.73 0.63
C ASP A 74 1.02 -16.22 0.40
N SER A 75 2.09 -16.54 -0.32
CA SER A 75 2.52 -17.93 -0.53
C SER A 75 2.93 -18.62 0.77
N ILE A 76 3.58 -17.90 1.69
CA ILE A 76 3.94 -18.43 3.01
C ILE A 76 2.66 -18.65 3.83
N ILE A 77 1.74 -17.69 3.83
CA ILE A 77 0.49 -17.82 4.60
C ILE A 77 -0.33 -19.00 4.09
N LEU A 78 -0.51 -19.11 2.77
CA LEU A 78 -1.30 -20.16 2.15
C LEU A 78 -0.70 -21.56 2.31
N SER A 79 0.63 -21.67 2.32
CA SER A 79 1.31 -22.97 2.46
C SER A 79 1.35 -23.46 3.91
N LYS A 80 1.46 -22.55 4.89
CA LYS A 80 1.65 -22.91 6.30
C LYS A 80 0.39 -22.84 7.15
N PHE A 81 -0.61 -22.05 6.75
CA PHE A 81 -1.78 -21.78 7.59
C PHE A 81 -3.09 -22.18 6.91
N ASN A 82 -3.99 -22.79 7.68
CA ASN A 82 -5.34 -23.10 7.21
C ASN A 82 -6.22 -21.84 7.31
N ILE A 83 -6.35 -21.11 6.21
CA ILE A 83 -7.08 -19.84 6.16
C ILE A 83 -8.59 -20.11 6.16
N LYS A 84 -9.20 -20.22 7.35
CA LYS A 84 -10.65 -20.36 7.53
C LYS A 84 -11.19 -19.40 8.59
N GLY A 85 -12.34 -18.79 8.28
CA GLY A 85 -13.08 -17.91 9.19
C GLY A 85 -12.25 -16.73 9.73
N ILE A 86 -12.58 -16.30 10.94
CA ILE A 86 -11.98 -15.12 11.60
C ILE A 86 -10.46 -15.30 11.82
N LYS A 87 -10.01 -16.51 12.17
CA LYS A 87 -8.59 -16.82 12.38
C LYS A 87 -7.76 -16.56 11.12
N GLY A 88 -8.29 -16.93 9.95
CA GLY A 88 -7.62 -16.67 8.68
C GLY A 88 -7.44 -15.18 8.40
N ILE A 89 -8.47 -14.37 8.67
CA ILE A 89 -8.42 -12.90 8.50
C ILE A 89 -7.36 -12.29 9.42
N LEU A 90 -7.34 -12.68 10.70
CA LEU A 90 -6.33 -12.23 11.67
C LEU A 90 -4.90 -12.54 11.21
N ILE A 91 -4.65 -13.76 10.72
CA ILE A 91 -3.32 -14.16 10.21
C ILE A 91 -2.92 -13.28 9.03
N ILE A 92 -3.82 -13.01 8.09
CA ILE A 92 -3.54 -12.13 6.94
C ILE A 92 -3.19 -10.73 7.40
N VAL A 93 -4.02 -10.13 8.27
CA VAL A 93 -3.79 -8.77 8.79
C VAL A 93 -2.44 -8.70 9.52
N LEU A 94 -2.16 -9.62 10.44
CA LEU A 94 -0.88 -9.65 11.17
C LEU A 94 0.31 -9.83 10.25
N SER A 95 0.19 -10.66 9.22
CA SER A 95 1.26 -10.88 8.25
C SER A 95 1.54 -9.64 7.40
N TYR A 96 0.51 -8.89 7.03
CA TYR A 96 0.69 -7.62 6.31
C TYR A 96 1.19 -6.50 7.21
N LEU A 97 0.84 -6.48 8.50
CA LEU A 97 1.46 -5.58 9.47
C LEU A 97 2.96 -5.87 9.60
N PHE A 98 3.33 -7.15 9.69
CA PHE A 98 4.74 -7.57 9.73
C PHE A 98 5.48 -7.26 8.42
N LEU A 99 4.82 -7.43 7.27
CA LEU A 99 5.33 -6.98 5.98
C LEU A 99 5.59 -5.47 5.97
N GLY A 100 4.70 -4.67 6.56
CA GLY A 100 4.89 -3.23 6.76
C GLY A 100 6.14 -2.90 7.57
N VAL A 101 6.39 -3.64 8.66
CA VAL A 101 7.61 -3.49 9.47
C VAL A 101 8.86 -3.80 8.65
N ILE A 102 8.91 -4.97 7.99
CA ILE A 102 10.07 -5.39 7.20
C ILE A 102 10.34 -4.39 6.07
N SER A 103 9.30 -4.01 5.32
CA SER A 103 9.43 -3.05 4.22
C SER A 103 9.92 -1.68 4.70
N GLY A 104 9.42 -1.19 5.83
CA GLY A 104 9.90 0.07 6.41
C GLY A 104 11.39 0.04 6.79
N ILE A 105 11.87 -1.08 7.33
CA ILE A 105 13.31 -1.28 7.62
C ILE A 105 14.12 -1.27 6.31
N ILE A 106 13.67 -2.01 5.29
CA ILE A 106 14.34 -2.06 3.98
C ILE A 106 14.40 -0.68 3.33
N ILE A 107 13.28 0.06 3.34
CA ILE A 107 13.18 1.40 2.75
C ILE A 107 14.08 2.39 3.50
N SER A 108 14.09 2.35 4.84
CA SER A 108 14.96 3.20 5.66
C SER A 108 16.44 2.95 5.35
N ALA A 109 16.84 1.68 5.21
CA ALA A 109 18.19 1.30 4.82
C ALA A 109 18.54 1.76 3.40
N PHE A 110 17.62 1.62 2.44
CA PHE A 110 17.81 2.06 1.06
C PHE A 110 18.08 3.57 0.94
N PHE A 111 17.42 4.38 1.77
CA PHE A 111 17.63 5.83 1.82
C PHE A 111 18.75 6.27 2.78
N PHE A 112 19.49 5.35 3.40
CA PHE A 112 20.55 5.62 4.38
C PHE A 112 20.09 6.53 5.56
N ARG A 113 18.81 6.47 5.94
CA ARG A 113 18.21 7.29 7.01
C ARG A 113 17.71 6.43 8.17
N LEU A 114 18.65 5.95 8.99
CA LEU A 114 18.37 5.12 10.17
C LEU A 114 17.78 5.92 11.33
N ASP A 115 18.11 7.22 11.40
CA ASP A 115 17.51 8.20 12.33
C ASP A 115 15.99 8.30 12.17
N GLY A 116 15.49 8.09 10.95
CA GLY A 116 14.07 8.11 10.61
C GLY A 116 13.38 6.74 10.57
N ILE A 117 14.01 5.65 11.04
CA ILE A 117 13.52 4.29 10.82
C ILE A 117 12.08 4.07 11.32
N ILE A 118 11.73 4.64 12.48
CA ILE A 118 10.39 4.54 13.07
C ILE A 118 9.34 5.20 12.16
N ASN A 119 9.69 6.32 11.51
CA ASN A 119 8.80 6.99 10.57
C ASN A 119 8.57 6.15 9.31
N TYR A 120 9.63 5.56 8.74
CA TYR A 120 9.51 4.68 7.58
C TYR A 120 8.71 3.41 7.89
N ILE A 121 8.91 2.81 9.07
CA ILE A 121 8.10 1.68 9.56
C ILE A 121 6.63 2.09 9.67
N SER A 122 6.34 3.22 10.30
CA SER A 122 4.97 3.70 10.50
C SER A 122 4.26 3.94 9.16
N ILE A 123 4.93 4.61 8.22
CA ILE A 123 4.41 4.85 6.87
C ILE A 123 4.18 3.52 6.13
N SER A 124 5.11 2.58 6.25
CA SER A 124 5.04 1.28 5.55
C SER A 124 3.96 0.36 6.11
N ILE A 125 3.72 0.39 7.43
CA ILE A 125 2.59 -0.31 8.07
C ILE A 125 1.26 0.23 7.54
N ILE A 126 1.09 1.56 7.52
CA ILE A 126 -0.12 2.19 6.99
C ILE A 126 -0.28 1.85 5.51
N GLY A 127 0.81 1.92 4.74
CA GLY A 127 0.85 1.53 3.34
C GLY A 127 0.42 0.07 3.13
N ALA A 128 0.96 -0.86 3.90
CA ALA A 128 0.60 -2.28 3.82
C ALA A 128 -0.89 -2.52 4.07
N MET A 129 -1.50 -1.79 5.01
CA MET A 129 -2.95 -1.91 5.29
C MET A 129 -3.80 -1.33 4.17
N ILE A 130 -3.42 -0.18 3.61
CA ILE A 130 -4.10 0.43 2.46
C ILE A 130 -4.02 -0.51 1.25
N PHE A 131 -2.84 -1.10 1.02
CA PHE A 131 -2.63 -2.08 -0.03
C PHE A 131 -3.50 -3.32 0.16
N LEU A 132 -3.50 -3.91 1.37
CA LEU A 132 -4.32 -5.07 1.69
C LEU A 132 -5.82 -4.80 1.46
N PHE A 133 -6.29 -3.61 1.84
CA PHE A 133 -7.67 -3.19 1.62
C PHE A 133 -8.03 -3.19 0.13
N PHE A 134 -7.27 -2.47 -0.71
CA PHE A 134 -7.55 -2.40 -2.15
C PHE A 134 -7.38 -3.74 -2.85
N GLN A 135 -6.36 -4.52 -2.48
CA GLN A 135 -6.18 -5.87 -2.99
C GLN A 135 -7.42 -6.73 -2.71
N THR A 136 -7.90 -6.73 -1.46
CA THR A 136 -9.07 -7.52 -1.05
C THR A 136 -10.33 -7.07 -1.78
N LEU A 137 -10.51 -5.75 -1.92
CA LEU A 137 -11.62 -5.16 -2.67
C LEU A 137 -11.61 -5.61 -4.15
N PHE A 138 -10.47 -5.54 -4.83
CA PHE A 138 -10.36 -5.94 -6.23
C PHE A 138 -10.50 -7.45 -6.42
N GLN A 139 -9.97 -8.26 -5.50
CA GLN A 139 -10.21 -9.71 -5.50
C GLN A 139 -11.70 -10.05 -5.37
N PHE A 140 -12.40 -9.35 -4.47
CA PHE A 140 -13.84 -9.53 -4.28
C PHE A 140 -14.64 -9.12 -5.52
N LEU A 141 -14.33 -7.96 -6.12
CA LEU A 141 -15.00 -7.49 -7.33
C LEU A 141 -14.83 -8.44 -8.51
N LEU A 142 -13.61 -8.93 -8.75
CA LEU A 142 -13.36 -9.90 -9.82
C LEU A 142 -14.05 -11.24 -9.57
N PHE A 143 -14.11 -11.69 -8.32
CA PHE A 143 -14.86 -12.89 -7.96
C PHE A 143 -16.36 -12.74 -8.28
N LYS A 144 -16.97 -11.61 -7.88
CA LYS A 144 -18.38 -11.33 -8.14
C LYS A 144 -18.71 -11.20 -9.63
N LEU A 145 -17.80 -10.64 -10.42
CA LEU A 145 -17.95 -10.54 -11.88
C LEU A 145 -17.86 -11.91 -12.55
N GLY A 146 -16.90 -12.75 -12.13
CA GLY A 146 -16.75 -14.10 -12.66
C GLY A 146 -17.90 -15.05 -12.29
N SER A 147 -18.56 -14.86 -11.14
CA SER A 147 -19.70 -15.70 -10.73
C SER A 147 -21.00 -15.37 -11.47
N LYS A 148 -21.12 -14.17 -12.05
CA LYS A 148 -22.31 -13.75 -12.82
C LYS A 148 -22.30 -14.25 -14.27
N GLN A 149 -21.18 -14.78 -14.75
CA GLN A 149 -21.00 -15.29 -16.11
C GLN A 149 -21.19 -16.81 -16.24
N LYS A 150 -21.54 -17.50 -15.14
CA LYS A 150 -21.96 -18.90 -15.12
C LYS A 150 -23.45 -18.97 -14.83
#